data_AF-A0A1X0T526-F1
#
_entry.id   AF-A0A1X0T526-F1
#
_cell.length_a   1.000
_cell.length_b   1.000
_cell.length_c   1.000
_cell.angle_alpha   90.00
_cell.angle_beta   90.00
_cell.angle_gamma   90.00
#
_symmetry.space_group_name_H-M   'P 1'
#
loop_
_entity.id
_entity.type
_entity.pdbx_description
1 polymer ?
#
loop_
_entity_poly.entity_id
_entity_poly.type
_entity_poly.pdbx_seq_one_letter_code
_entity_poly.pdbx_strand_id
1 'polypeptide(L)'
;MDLVSKILVVSAMSAVATLALWRLGARGGAATAPQQLPYLGGGTPDTHAWQRYHVRYYSMTLLFIAFEMEMMFMYPWAVVFVEEGGKAMMEMGMFLAILSIGIVYAWREGVFRWQ
;
A
#
# COMPACT_ATOMS: atom_id res chain seq x y z
N MET A 1 -6.83 -14.62 -27.46
CA MET A 1 -6.01 -14.85 -26.25
C MET A 1 -6.84 -14.41 -25.05
N ASP A 2 -7.29 -15.36 -24.25
CA ASP A 2 -8.08 -15.11 -23.04
C ASP A 2 -7.26 -14.36 -21.99
N LEU A 3 -7.92 -13.66 -21.07
CA LEU A 3 -7.28 -12.88 -20.00
C LEU A 3 -6.19 -13.68 -19.26
N VAL A 4 -6.49 -14.94 -18.95
CA VAL A 4 -5.56 -15.87 -18.29
C VAL A 4 -4.28 -16.07 -19.10
N SER A 5 -4.41 -16.27 -20.42
CA SER A 5 -3.25 -16.45 -21.31
C SER A 5 -2.36 -15.20 -21.34
N LYS A 6 -2.95 -13.99 -21.28
CA LYS A 6 -2.19 -12.73 -21.24
C LYS A 6 -1.44 -12.57 -19.91
N ILE A 7 -2.09 -12.88 -18.78
CA ILE A 7 -1.46 -12.81 -17.46
C ILE A 7 -0.27 -13.79 -17.38
N LEU A 8 -0.45 -15.02 -17.85
CA LEU A 8 0.63 -16.02 -17.84
C LEU A 8 1.83 -15.58 -18.68
N VAL A 9 1.58 -15.01 -19.87
CA VAL A 9 2.66 -14.51 -20.73
C VAL A 9 3.43 -13.38 -20.06
N VAL A 10 2.76 -12.39 -19.46
CA VAL A 10 3.41 -11.26 -18.79
C VAL A 10 4.24 -11.71 -17.58
N SER A 11 3.68 -12.62 -16.76
CA SER A 11 4.39 -13.18 -15.60
C SER A 11 5.60 -14.00 -16.03
N ALA A 12 5.46 -14.84 -17.06
CA ALA A 12 6.57 -15.62 -17.61
C ALA A 12 7.68 -14.73 -18.17
N MET A 13 7.31 -13.69 -18.95
CA MET A 13 8.27 -12.71 -19.47
C MET A 13 9.02 -11.99 -18.35
N SER A 14 8.32 -11.58 -17.29
CA SER A 14 8.93 -10.90 -16.14
C SER A 14 9.90 -11.81 -15.38
N ALA A 15 9.54 -13.09 -15.21
CA ALA A 15 10.40 -14.09 -14.59
C ALA A 15 11.66 -14.37 -15.43
N VAL A 16 11.50 -14.54 -16.75
CA VAL A 16 12.62 -14.74 -17.68
C VAL A 16 13.55 -13.53 -17.70
N ALA A 17 13.00 -12.32 -17.72
CA ALA A 17 13.78 -11.08 -17.66
C ALA A 17 14.59 -10.98 -16.35
N THR A 18 13.95 -11.27 -15.22
CA THR A 18 14.61 -11.27 -13.89
C THR A 18 15.74 -12.31 -13.84
N LEU A 19 15.50 -13.52 -14.35
CA LEU A 19 16.51 -14.59 -14.42
C LEU A 19 17.66 -14.24 -15.36
N ALA A 20 17.37 -13.62 -16.51
CA ALA A 20 18.38 -13.17 -17.45
C ALA A 20 19.27 -12.09 -16.81
N LEU A 21 18.67 -11.10 -16.15
CA LEU A 21 19.40 -10.05 -15.43
C LEU A 21 20.25 -10.63 -14.30
N TRP A 22 19.71 -11.56 -13.51
CA TRP A 22 20.46 -12.25 -12.46
C TRP A 22 21.65 -13.02 -13.02
N ARG A 23 21.47 -13.76 -14.12
CA ARG A 23 22.57 -14.49 -14.79
C ARG A 23 23.63 -13.56 -15.38
N LEU A 24 23.23 -12.42 -15.94
CA LEU A 24 24.18 -11.43 -16.46
C LEU A 24 24.97 -10.79 -15.32
N GLY A 25 24.32 -10.42 -14.21
CA GLY A 25 24.98 -9.86 -13.03
C GLY A 25 25.91 -10.85 -12.33
N ALA A 26 25.52 -12.12 -12.26
CA ALA A 26 26.34 -13.19 -11.65
C ALA A 26 27.66 -13.45 -12.40
N ARG A 27 27.80 -13.00 -13.65
CA ARG A 27 29.05 -13.08 -14.42
C ARG A 27 30.10 -12.06 -13.97
N GLY A 28 29.71 -11.03 -13.20
CA GLY A 28 30.57 -9.93 -12.77
C GLY A 28 31.56 -10.25 -11.63
N GLY A 29 31.66 -11.51 -11.20
CA GLY A 29 32.50 -11.94 -10.07
C GLY A 29 31.80 -11.79 -8.71
N ALA A 30 32.39 -12.38 -7.66
CA ALA A 30 31.83 -12.32 -6.31
C ALA A 30 32.00 -10.92 -5.71
N ALA A 31 30.96 -10.42 -5.03
CA ALA A 31 31.02 -9.17 -4.30
C ALA A 31 32.08 -9.25 -3.18
N THR A 32 32.93 -8.23 -3.10
CA THR A 32 33.95 -8.05 -2.05
C THR A 32 33.26 -7.78 -0.71
N ALA A 33 33.90 -8.09 0.42
CA ALA A 33 33.31 -7.90 1.75
C ALA A 33 32.66 -6.50 1.98
N PRO A 34 33.26 -5.37 1.55
CA PRO A 34 32.61 -4.05 1.67
C PRO A 34 31.37 -3.87 0.80
N GLN A 35 31.28 -4.57 -0.34
CA GLN A 35 30.13 -4.52 -1.26
C GLN A 35 28.94 -5.34 -0.76
N GLN A 36 29.16 -6.20 0.23
CA GLN A 36 28.12 -7.02 0.85
C GLN A 36 27.43 -6.30 2.02
N LEU A 37 27.95 -5.14 2.44
CA LEU A 37 27.39 -4.33 3.52
C LEU A 37 26.38 -3.30 2.98
N PRO A 38 25.36 -2.93 3.77
CA PRO A 38 24.48 -1.81 3.46
C PRO A 38 25.25 -0.53 3.16
N TYR A 39 24.83 0.20 2.13
CA TYR A 39 25.45 1.46 1.77
C TYR A 39 25.05 2.58 2.74
N LEU A 40 26.00 3.02 3.56
CA LEU A 40 25.82 4.10 4.55
C LEU A 40 26.75 5.30 4.26
N GLY A 41 27.00 5.60 2.98
CA GLY A 41 27.86 6.73 2.59
C GLY A 41 29.35 6.55 2.94
N GLY A 42 29.81 5.32 3.17
CA GLY A 42 31.17 5.00 3.58
C GLY A 42 31.31 4.60 5.06
N GLY A 43 30.24 4.74 5.86
CA GLY A 43 30.18 4.21 7.22
C GLY A 43 29.90 2.71 7.26
N THR A 44 30.30 2.06 8.37
CA THR A 44 29.90 0.68 8.67
C THR A 44 28.55 0.66 9.41
N PRO A 45 27.70 -0.36 9.23
CA PRO A 45 26.44 -0.45 9.96
C PRO A 45 26.67 -0.60 11.47
N ASP A 46 26.18 0.38 12.24
CA ASP A 46 26.25 0.36 13.71
C ASP A 46 25.10 -0.43 14.35
N THR A 47 24.04 -0.70 13.59
CA THR A 47 22.82 -1.36 14.07
C THR A 47 22.44 -2.54 13.18
N HIS A 48 21.82 -3.55 13.78
CA HIS A 48 21.30 -4.69 13.03
C HIS A 48 20.09 -4.26 12.20
N ALA A 49 19.94 -4.79 10.98
CA ALA A 49 18.82 -4.52 10.07
C ALA A 49 17.41 -4.77 10.66
N TRP A 50 17.30 -5.53 11.76
CA TRP A 50 16.03 -5.86 12.42
C TRP A 50 15.83 -5.09 13.72
N GLN A 51 16.51 -3.95 13.87
CA GLN A 51 16.28 -3.08 15.00
C GLN A 51 14.83 -2.55 15.00
N ARG A 52 14.22 -2.52 16.17
CA ARG A 52 12.88 -1.96 16.35
C ARG A 52 12.92 -0.45 16.09
N TYR A 53 12.12 -0.02 15.11
CA TYR A 53 11.86 1.39 14.88
C TYR A 53 10.47 1.76 15.40
N HIS A 54 10.37 2.93 16.03
CA HIS A 54 9.09 3.48 16.44
C HIS A 54 8.30 3.88 15.19
N VAL A 55 7.23 3.15 14.89
CA VAL A 55 6.34 3.46 13.77
C VAL A 55 5.46 4.63 14.15
N ARG A 56 5.83 5.84 13.71
CA ARG A 56 5.09 7.07 13.98
C ARG A 56 3.82 7.22 13.12
N TYR A 57 3.63 6.35 12.13
CA TYR A 57 2.55 6.44 11.14
C TYR A 57 1.34 5.53 11.41
N TYR A 58 1.33 4.79 12.52
CA TYR A 58 0.30 3.78 12.80
C TYR A 58 -1.13 4.36 12.78
N SER A 59 -1.33 5.51 13.41
CA SER A 59 -2.64 6.17 13.47
C SER A 59 -3.16 6.58 12.08
N MET A 60 -2.25 7.03 11.20
CA MET A 60 -2.59 7.34 9.80
C MET A 60 -2.97 6.07 9.03
N THR A 61 -2.25 4.97 9.25
CA THR A 61 -2.56 3.67 8.62
C THR A 61 -3.91 3.14 9.06
N LEU A 62 -4.24 3.20 10.36
CA LEU A 62 -5.55 2.77 10.83
C LEU A 62 -6.68 3.61 10.24
N LEU A 63 -6.48 4.92 10.13
CA LEU A 63 -7.45 5.81 9.50
C LEU A 63 -7.63 5.48 8.00
N PHE A 64 -6.53 5.21 7.30
CA PHE A 64 -6.57 4.79 5.90
C PHE A 64 -7.35 3.48 5.71
N ILE A 65 -7.11 2.48 6.55
CA ILE A 65 -7.84 1.20 6.51
C ILE A 65 -9.33 1.42 6.76
N ALA A 66 -9.68 2.25 7.75
CA ALA A 66 -11.07 2.59 8.02
C ALA A 66 -11.76 3.27 6.82
N PHE A 67 -11.04 4.16 6.13
CA PHE A 67 -11.53 4.83 4.92
C PHE A 67 -11.60 3.90 3.69
N GLU A 68 -10.68 2.96 3.51
CA GLU A 68 -10.79 1.98 2.41
C GLU A 68 -12.05 1.12 2.54
N MET A 69 -12.46 0.80 3.77
CA MET A 69 -13.71 0.07 3.99
C MET A 69 -14.95 0.85 3.55
N GLU A 70 -14.94 2.19 3.62
CA GLU A 70 -16.00 3.06 3.11
C GLU A 70 -16.25 2.85 1.61
N MET A 71 -15.16 2.83 0.83
CA MET A 71 -15.22 2.62 -0.62
C MET A 71 -15.83 1.26 -0.96
N MET A 72 -15.56 0.24 -0.15
CA MET A 72 -16.17 -1.09 -0.33
C MET A 72 -17.71 -1.04 -0.21
N PHE A 73 -18.25 -0.18 0.64
CA PHE A 73 -19.70 0.02 0.79
C PHE A 73 -20.30 0.92 -0.30
N MET A 74 -19.52 1.82 -0.89
CA MET A 74 -19.99 2.68 -1.98
C MET A 74 -20.30 1.90 -3.27
N TYR A 75 -19.55 0.83 -3.57
CA TYR A 75 -19.80 0.01 -4.77
C TYR A 75 -21.20 -0.61 -4.84
N PRO A 76 -21.66 -1.40 -3.85
CA PRO A 76 -23.00 -1.97 -3.88
C PRO A 76 -24.08 -0.89 -3.77
N TRP A 77 -23.85 0.18 -3.01
CA TRP A 77 -24.78 1.30 -2.96
C TRP A 77 -25.01 1.93 -4.33
N ALA A 78 -23.96 2.13 -5.13
CA ALA A 78 -24.08 2.71 -6.46
C ALA A 78 -24.97 1.88 -7.40
N VAL A 79 -25.01 0.56 -7.19
CA VAL A 79 -25.92 -0.35 -7.90
C VAL A 79 -27.37 -0.15 -7.41
N VAL A 80 -27.59 -0.13 -6.09
CA VAL A 80 -28.92 0.04 -5.49
C VAL A 80 -29.53 1.42 -5.77
N PHE A 81 -28.70 2.45 -5.92
CA PHE A 81 -29.14 3.81 -6.21
C PHE A 81 -29.99 3.90 -7.48
N VAL A 82 -29.77 3.02 -8.46
CA VAL A 82 -30.55 2.98 -9.71
C VAL A 82 -32.02 2.63 -9.45
N GLU A 83 -32.29 1.79 -8.45
CA GLU A 83 -33.64 1.32 -8.11
C GLU A 83 -34.33 2.21 -7.06
N GLU A 84 -33.59 2.62 -6.02
CA GLU A 84 -34.13 3.32 -4.83
C GLU A 84 -33.99 4.85 -4.91
N GLY A 85 -33.15 5.38 -5.81
CA GLY A 85 -32.96 6.80 -6.06
C GLY A 85 -32.71 7.64 -4.81
N GLY A 86 -33.64 8.54 -4.49
CA GLY A 86 -33.48 9.54 -3.43
C GLY A 86 -33.33 8.97 -2.01
N LYS A 87 -33.96 7.82 -1.71
CA LYS A 87 -33.84 7.17 -0.41
C LYS A 87 -32.41 6.62 -0.21
N ALA A 88 -31.90 5.90 -1.20
CA ALA A 88 -30.52 5.42 -1.20
C ALA A 88 -29.52 6.59 -1.09
N MET A 89 -29.79 7.74 -1.72
CA MET A 89 -28.95 8.93 -1.58
C MET A 89 -28.91 9.48 -0.14
N MET A 90 -30.04 9.53 0.56
CA MET A 90 -30.08 9.94 1.97
C MET A 90 -29.33 8.96 2.87
N GLU A 91 -29.49 7.65 2.65
CA GLU A 91 -28.80 6.61 3.42
C GLU A 91 -27.28 6.70 3.25
N MET A 92 -26.79 6.87 2.02
CA MET A 92 -25.36 7.08 1.76
C MET A 92 -24.87 8.41 2.31
N GLY A 93 -25.63 9.50 2.16
CA GLY A 93 -25.29 10.78 2.76
C GLY A 93 -25.12 10.68 4.28
N MET A 94 -25.99 9.93 4.96
CA MET A 94 -25.88 9.67 6.40
C MET A 94 -24.62 8.83 6.73
N PHE A 95 -24.35 7.79 5.94
CA PHE A 95 -23.16 6.96 6.09
C PHE A 95 -21.85 7.77 5.96
N LEU A 96 -21.72 8.57 4.89
CA LEU A 96 -20.59 9.46 4.66
C LEU A 96 -20.44 10.50 5.77
N ALA A 97 -21.55 11.05 6.28
CA ALA A 97 -21.53 12.01 7.37
C ALA A 97 -20.97 11.41 8.67
N ILE A 98 -21.35 10.18 9.02
CA ILE A 98 -20.85 9.48 10.20
C ILE A 98 -19.34 9.24 10.10
N LEU A 99 -18.85 8.81 8.93
CA LEU A 99 -17.42 8.59 8.71
C LEU A 99 -16.62 9.90 8.69
N SER A 100 -17.18 10.95 8.08
CA SER A 100 -16.60 12.29 8.09
C SER A 100 -16.40 12.83 9.51
N ILE A 101 -17.32 12.53 10.44
CA ILE A 101 -17.15 12.87 11.87
C ILE A 101 -15.92 12.17 12.46
N GLY A 102 -15.66 10.91 12.09
CA GLY A 102 -14.46 10.18 12.50
C GLY A 102 -13.17 10.84 12.01
N ILE A 103 -13.15 11.33 10.76
CA ILE A 103 -12.01 12.07 10.21
C ILE A 103 -11.79 13.39 10.94
N VAL A 104 -12.87 14.16 11.17
CA VAL A 104 -12.81 15.43 11.90
C VAL A 104 -12.31 15.22 13.33
N TYR A 105 -12.72 14.13 13.98
CA TYR A 105 -12.22 13.75 15.30
C TYR A 105 -10.72 13.44 15.27
N ALA A 106 -10.27 12.61 14.32
CA ALA A 106 -8.86 12.28 14.14
C ALA A 106 -8.00 13.53 13.86
N TRP A 107 -8.55 14.51 13.12
CA TRP A 107 -7.90 15.79 12.92
C TRP A 107 -7.72 16.54 14.24
N ARG A 108 -8.79 16.65 15.05
CA ARG A 108 -8.72 17.32 16.36
C ARG A 108 -7.70 16.69 17.30
N GLU A 109 -7.55 15.37 17.26
CA GLU A 109 -6.57 14.63 18.06
C GLU A 109 -5.13 14.79 17.54
N GLY A 110 -4.94 15.46 16.40
CA GLY A 110 -3.62 15.70 15.84
C GLY A 110 -2.98 14.46 15.23
N VAL A 111 -3.78 13.47 14.81
CA VAL A 111 -3.31 12.25 14.14
C VAL A 111 -2.48 12.56 12.89
N PHE A 112 -2.74 13.68 12.23
CA PHE A 112 -2.01 14.14 11.05
C PHE A 112 -0.72 14.92 11.36
N ARG A 113 -0.36 15.12 12.63
CA ARG A 113 0.87 15.83 12.99
C ARG A 113 2.04 14.87 12.90
N TRP A 114 2.93 15.17 11.96
CA TRP A 114 4.19 14.45 11.79
C TRP A 114 5.11 14.78 12.97
N GLN A 115 5.54 13.76 13.71
CA GLN A 115 6.54 13.86 14.77
C GLN A 115 7.87 13.30 14.30
#